data_AF-A0A529ZNM9-F1
#
_entry.id   AF-A0A529ZNM9-F1
#
_cell.length_a   1.000
_cell.length_b   1.000
_cell.length_c   1.000
_cell.angle_alpha   90.00
_cell.angle_beta   90.00
_cell.angle_gamma   90.00
#
_symmetry.space_group_name_H-M   'P 1'
#
loop_
_entity.id
_entity.type
_entity.pdbx_description
1 polymer ?
#
loop_
_entity_poly.entity_id
_entity_poly.type
_entity_poly.pdbx_seq_one_letter_code
_entity_poly.pdbx_strand_id
1 'polypeptide(L)'
;MNLRRYFWPVVGIAAVAFSLWLLIHELRGVSLDDVWAGIAAIPPRGWVLAALSSVVAYASLAGYDHIALLHIGNKVSWLFVTLCSFTTYAVSH
;
A
#
# COMPACT_ATOMS: atom_id res chain seq x y z
N MET A 1 0.00 -20.44 29.92
CA MET A 1 -0.20 -19.22 29.12
C MET A 1 0.48 -19.43 27.76
N ASN A 2 -0.25 -19.28 26.65
CA ASN A 2 0.16 -19.80 25.33
C ASN A 2 1.29 -18.98 24.66
N LEU A 3 2.56 -19.39 24.86
CA LEU A 3 3.74 -18.77 24.22
C LEU A 3 3.62 -18.65 22.69
N ARG A 4 2.96 -19.61 22.02
CA ARG A 4 2.74 -19.58 20.56
C ARG A 4 1.95 -18.37 20.06
N ARG A 5 1.09 -17.78 20.88
CA ARG A 5 0.32 -16.58 20.49
C ARG A 5 1.17 -15.32 20.45
N TYR A 6 2.28 -15.27 21.19
CA TYR A 6 3.14 -14.08 21.26
C TYR A 6 4.35 -14.14 20.31
N PHE A 7 4.67 -15.33 19.80
CA PHE A 7 5.77 -15.52 18.84
C PHE A 7 5.60 -14.65 17.59
N TRP A 8 4.43 -14.71 16.94
CA TRP A 8 4.17 -13.95 15.70
C TRP A 8 4.21 -12.42 15.89
N PRO A 9 3.58 -11.84 16.92
CA PRO A 9 3.73 -10.41 17.23
C PRO A 9 5.18 -9.99 17.46
N VAL A 10 5.96 -10.78 18.21
CA VAL A 10 7.38 -10.48 18.48
C VAL A 10 8.20 -10.49 17.21
N VAL A 11 8.00 -11.48 16.34
CA VAL A 11 8.66 -11.53 15.03
C VAL A 11 8.30 -10.31 14.18
N GLY A 12 7.02 -9.91 14.17
CA GLY A 12 6.58 -8.71 13.47
C GLY A 12 7.24 -7.44 14.00
N ILE A 13 7.29 -7.26 15.32
CA ILE A 13 7.95 -6.11 15.96
C ILE A 13 9.46 -6.12 15.67
N ALA A 14 10.10 -7.29 15.75
CA ALA A 14 11.52 -7.43 15.46
C ALA A 14 11.83 -7.07 13.99
N ALA A 15 10.98 -7.50 13.05
CA ALA A 15 11.11 -7.13 11.65
C ALA A 15 10.95 -5.61 11.44
N VAL A 16 9.96 -4.98 12.09
CA VAL A 16 9.79 -3.52 12.03
C VAL A 16 11.00 -2.78 12.61
N ALA A 17 11.49 -3.20 13.78
CA ALA A 17 12.65 -2.60 14.43
C ALA A 17 13.92 -2.73 13.57
N PHE A 18 14.12 -3.90 12.96
CA PHE A 18 15.23 -4.14 12.03
C PHE A 18 15.14 -3.26 10.78
N SER A 19 13.95 -3.18 10.17
CA SER A 19 13.71 -2.31 9.01
C SER A 19 13.95 -0.83 9.33
N LEU A 20 13.50 -0.36 10.50
CA LEU A 20 13.76 1.01 10.96
C LEU A 20 15.25 1.26 11.19
N TRP A 21 15.94 0.33 11.83
CA TRP A 21 17.38 0.43 12.08
C TRP A 21 18.17 0.51 10.76
N LEU A 22 17.83 -0.34 9.78
CA LEU A 22 18.44 -0.33 8.45
C LEU A 22 18.15 0.98 7.73
N LEU A 23 16.90 1.44 7.73
CA LEU A 23 16.51 2.70 7.10
C LEU A 23 17.27 3.89 7.69
N ILE A 24 17.39 3.99 9.02
CA ILE A 24 18.13 5.07 9.68
C ILE A 24 19.63 4.99 9.34
N HIS A 25 20.18 3.79 9.22
CA HIS A 25 21.58 3.59 8.85
C HIS A 25 21.86 4.11 7.42
N GLU A 26 20.98 3.80 6.46
CA GLU A 26 21.08 4.27 5.08
C GLU A 26 20.82 5.79 4.96
N LEU A 27 19.81 6.32 5.68
CA LEU A 27 19.46 7.73 5.63
C LEU A 27 20.48 8.65 6.30
N ARG A 28 21.34 8.13 7.19
CA ARG A 28 22.39 8.94 7.85
C ARG A 28 23.37 9.59 6.87
N GLY A 29 23.53 9.03 5.67
CA GLY A 29 24.36 9.59 4.62
C GLY A 29 23.64 10.54 3.67
N VAL A 30 22.32 10.72 3.81
CA VAL A 30 21.47 11.47 2.88
C VAL A 30 21.04 12.79 3.53
N SER A 31 21.35 13.92 2.91
CA SER A 31 20.83 15.22 3.36
C SER A 31 19.36 15.37 2.98
N LEU A 32 18.60 16.16 3.74
CA LEU A 32 17.25 16.57 3.34
C LEU A 32 17.23 17.27 1.98
N ASP A 33 18.32 17.98 1.64
CA ASP A 33 18.49 18.64 0.35
C ASP A 33 18.59 17.63 -0.80
N ASP A 34 19.24 16.48 -0.56
CA ASP A 34 19.37 15.41 -1.57
C ASP A 34 18.00 14.76 -1.84
N VAL A 35 17.18 14.59 -0.80
CA VAL A 35 15.80 14.11 -0.95
C VAL A 35 14.97 15.10 -1.76
N TRP A 36 15.06 16.39 -1.45
CA TRP A 36 14.34 17.43 -2.18
C TRP A 36 14.77 17.53 -3.64
N ALA A 37 16.08 17.49 -3.89
CA ALA A 37 16.64 17.46 -5.24
C ALA A 37 16.16 16.23 -6.01
N GLY A 38 16.08 15.07 -5.35
CA GLY A 38 15.54 13.84 -5.91
C GLY A 38 14.07 13.99 -6.34
N ILE A 39 13.22 14.58 -5.48
CA ILE A 39 11.81 14.83 -5.78
C ILE A 39 11.67 15.84 -6.94
N ALA A 40 12.45 16.92 -6.92
CA ALA A 40 12.43 17.94 -7.96
C ALA A 40 12.93 17.43 -9.33
N ALA A 41 13.82 16.42 -9.33
CA ALA A 41 14.31 15.78 -10.54
C ALA A 41 13.27 14.86 -11.21
N ILE A 42 12.18 14.49 -10.52
CA ILE A 42 11.14 13.64 -11.09
C ILE A 42 10.39 14.41 -12.18
N PRO A 43 10.43 13.97 -13.45
CA PRO A 43 9.74 14.67 -14.52
C PRO A 43 8.22 14.54 -14.34
N PRO A 44 7.42 15.52 -14.80
CA PRO A 44 5.94 15.49 -14.66
C PRO A 44 5.28 14.22 -15.22
N ARG A 45 5.86 13.63 -16.27
CA ARG A 45 5.43 12.34 -16.83
C ARG A 45 5.45 11.20 -15.80
N GLY A 46 6.42 11.20 -14.89
CA GLY A 46 6.54 10.17 -13.83
C GLY A 46 5.39 10.28 -12.84
N TRP A 47 5.03 11.50 -12.45
CA TRP A 47 3.87 11.76 -11.60
C TRP A 47 2.56 11.33 -12.25
N VAL A 48 2.36 11.65 -13.54
CA VAL A 48 1.16 11.24 -14.28
C VAL A 48 1.08 9.72 -14.39
N LEU A 49 2.18 9.05 -14.74
CA LEU A 49 2.21 7.58 -14.82
C LEU A 49 1.97 6.93 -13.47
N ALA A 50 2.55 7.46 -12.38
CA ALA A 50 2.32 6.96 -11.03
C ALA A 50 0.83 7.10 -10.61
N ALA A 51 0.21 8.24 -10.90
CA ALA A 51 -1.21 8.47 -10.64
C ALA A 51 -2.09 7.51 -11.45
N LEU A 52 -1.84 7.38 -12.76
CA LEU A 52 -2.57 6.44 -13.62
C LEU A 52 -2.39 4.99 -13.17
N SER A 53 -1.16 4.59 -12.83
CA SER A 53 -0.90 3.25 -12.33
C SER A 53 -1.62 2.98 -11.00
N SER A 54 -1.71 3.98 -10.13
CA SER A 54 -2.48 3.87 -8.88
C SER A 54 -3.97 3.67 -9.16
N VAL A 55 -4.54 4.44 -10.09
CA VAL A 55 -5.94 4.27 -10.53
C VAL A 55 -6.17 2.86 -11.09
N VAL A 56 -5.27 2.36 -11.94
CA VAL A 56 -5.35 1.01 -12.51
C VAL A 56 -5.26 -0.06 -11.42
N ALA A 57 -4.38 0.12 -10.42
CA ALA A 57 -4.27 -0.81 -9.30
C ALA A 57 -5.58 -0.88 -8.49
N TYR A 58 -6.14 0.27 -8.09
CA TYR A 58 -7.42 0.31 -7.37
C TYR A 58 -8.60 -0.20 -8.20
N ALA A 59 -8.63 0.10 -9.51
CA ALA A 59 -9.63 -0.46 -10.41
C ALA A 59 -9.53 -1.99 -10.51
N SER A 60 -8.31 -2.54 -10.53
CA SER A 60 -8.08 -3.99 -10.53
C SER A 60 -8.56 -4.65 -9.24
N LEU A 61 -8.33 -4.01 -8.08
CA LEU A 61 -8.84 -4.47 -6.78
C LEU A 61 -10.38 -4.48 -6.74
N ALA A 62 -11.01 -3.39 -7.16
CA ALA A 62 -12.47 -3.32 -7.26
C ALA A 62 -13.04 -4.35 -8.25
N GLY A 63 -12.33 -4.60 -9.36
CA GLY A 63 -12.66 -5.64 -10.33
C GLY A 63 -12.62 -7.04 -9.70
N TYR A 64 -11.63 -7.33 -8.87
CA TYR A 64 -11.53 -8.59 -8.11
C TYR A 64 -12.78 -8.81 -7.23
N ASP A 65 -13.18 -7.78 -6.48
CA ASP A 65 -14.35 -7.86 -5.61
C ASP A 65 -15.66 -8.03 -6.42
N HIS A 66 -15.75 -7.37 -7.58
CA HIS A 66 -16.90 -7.54 -8.47
C HIS A 66 -16.99 -8.95 -9.06
N ILE A 67 -15.86 -9.55 -9.47
CA ILE A 67 -15.81 -10.94 -9.95
C ILE A 67 -16.21 -11.89 -8.84
N ALA A 68 -15.77 -11.66 -7.60
CA ALA A 68 -16.15 -12.48 -6.45
C ALA A 68 -17.66 -12.40 -6.15
N LEU A 69 -18.25 -11.20 -6.22
CA LEU A 69 -19.69 -10.99 -6.02
C LEU A 69 -20.55 -11.64 -7.11
N LEU A 70 -20.10 -11.59 -8.37
CA LEU A 70 -20.74 -12.32 -9.47
C LEU A 70 -20.70 -13.84 -9.26
N HIS A 71 -19.57 -14.39 -8.78
CA HIS A 71 -19.45 -15.82 -8.49
C HIS A 71 -20.40 -16.29 -7.38
N ILE A 72 -20.70 -15.43 -6.40
CA ILE A 72 -21.63 -15.71 -5.29
C ILE A 72 -23.10 -15.41 -5.71
N GLY A 73 -23.34 -14.95 -6.94
CA GLY A 73 -24.66 -14.67 -7.50
C GLY A 73 -25.29 -13.37 -7.01
N ASN A 74 -24.51 -12.49 -6.37
CA ASN A 74 -25.01 -11.27 -5.74
C ASN A 74 -24.71 -10.06 -6.63
N LYS A 75 -25.76 -9.41 -7.17
CA LYS A 75 -25.61 -8.29 -8.10
C LYS A 75 -25.62 -6.96 -7.33
N VAL A 76 -24.43 -6.50 -6.97
CA VAL A 76 -24.22 -5.19 -6.34
C VAL A 76 -23.79 -4.18 -7.41
N SER A 77 -24.21 -2.92 -7.26
CA SER A 77 -23.81 -1.82 -8.15
C SER A 77 -22.29 -1.71 -8.24
N TRP A 78 -21.75 -1.66 -9.46
CA TRP A 78 -20.32 -1.55 -9.72
C TRP A 78 -19.70 -0.36 -8.99
N LEU A 79 -20.33 0.82 -9.05
CA LEU A 79 -19.90 2.03 -8.33
C LEU A 79 -19.84 1.84 -6.80
N PHE A 80 -20.78 1.09 -6.23
CA PHE A 80 -20.79 0.82 -4.79
C PHE A 80 -19.62 -0.08 -4.38
N VAL A 81 -19.31 -1.11 -5.17
CA VAL A 81 -18.16 -1.99 -4.96
C VAL A 81 -16.87 -1.19 -5.08
N THR A 82 -16.69 -0.40 -6.14
CA THR A 82 -15.48 0.39 -6.35
C THR A 82 -15.23 1.39 -5.22
N LEU A 83 -16.26 2.11 -4.75
CA LEU A 83 -16.12 3.07 -3.65
C LEU A 83 -15.86 2.39 -2.31
N CYS A 84 -16.53 1.28 -2.02
CA CYS A 84 -16.36 0.54 -0.78
C CYS A 84 -14.98 -0.13 -0.71
N SER A 85 -14.56 -0.79 -1.79
CA SER A 85 -13.22 -1.38 -1.92
C SER A 85 -12.13 -0.31 -1.86
N PHE A 86 -12.28 0.80 -2.61
CA PHE A 86 -11.32 1.91 -2.54
C PHE A 86 -11.15 2.42 -1.10
N THR A 87 -12.25 2.70 -0.40
CA THR A 87 -12.20 3.20 0.98
C THR A 87 -11.57 2.17 1.94
N THR A 88 -11.93 0.90 1.80
CA THR A 88 -11.42 -0.17 2.65
C THR A 88 -9.92 -0.39 2.44
N TYR A 89 -9.47 -0.44 1.18
CA TYR A 89 -8.07 -0.64 0.85
C TYR A 89 -7.22 0.60 1.14
N ALA A 90 -7.75 1.81 0.96
CA ALA A 90 -7.05 3.04 1.35
C ALA A 90 -6.82 3.15 2.87
N VAL A 91 -7.68 2.53 3.69
CA VAL A 91 -7.52 2.47 5.16
C VAL A 91 -6.65 1.28 5.58
N SER A 92 -6.59 0.21 4.77
CA SER A 92 -5.87 -1.02 5.11
C SER A 92 -4.39 -1.02 4.66
N HIS A 93 -4.02 -0.14 3.73
CA HIS A 93 -2.63 0.13 3.36
C HIS A 93 -2.01 1.20 4.26
#